data_AF-A0A2R8B8V7-F1
#
_entry.id   AF-A0A2R8B8V7-F1
#
_cell.length_a   1.000
_cell.length_b   1.000
_cell.length_c   1.000
_cell.angle_alpha   90.00
_cell.angle_beta   90.00
_cell.angle_gamma   90.00
#
_symmetry.space_group_name_H-M   'P 1'
#
loop_
_entity.id
_entity.type
_entity.pdbx_description
1 polymer ?
#
loop_
_entity_poly.entity_id
_entity_poly.type
_entity_poly.pdbx_seq_one_letter_code
_entity_poly.pdbx_strand_id
1 'polypeptide(L)'
;MPAPDLDGVYISERGEGRITVTHEGYLWSNSSQNRFKRAVTILRRLQRNTWRCDWCFEDLQTWRRADARYCCEGCRKRAARQRRFWRG
;
A
#
# COMPACT_ATOMS: atom_id res chain seq x y z
N MET A 1 2.16 -14.40 16.13
CA MET A 1 2.54 -12.98 16.04
C MET A 1 2.91 -12.70 14.60
N PRO A 2 2.25 -11.77 13.88
CA PRO A 2 2.69 -11.43 12.54
C PRO A 2 4.12 -10.87 12.60
N ALA A 3 4.93 -11.19 11.61
CA ALA A 3 6.31 -10.72 11.52
C ALA A 3 6.34 -9.17 11.58
N PRO A 4 7.36 -8.57 12.23
CA PRO A 4 7.54 -7.12 12.17
C PRO A 4 7.61 -6.70 10.70
N ASP A 5 6.81 -5.70 10.33
CA ASP A 5 6.78 -5.18 8.98
C ASP A 5 8.17 -4.60 8.68
N LEU A 6 8.87 -5.15 7.68
CA LEU A 6 10.23 -4.75 7.30
C LEU A 6 10.34 -3.24 7.03
N ASP A 7 9.22 -2.61 6.71
CA ASP A 7 9.10 -1.20 6.39
C ASP A 7 8.63 -0.32 7.55
N GLY A 8 8.18 -0.93 8.65
CA GLY A 8 7.69 -0.26 9.85
C GLY A 8 6.44 0.57 9.60
N VAL A 9 5.52 0.15 8.73
CA VAL A 9 4.23 0.82 8.48
C VAL A 9 3.07 -0.17 8.59
N TYR A 10 2.14 0.10 9.50
CA TYR A 10 1.01 -0.78 9.82
C TYR A 10 -0.31 -0.06 9.61
N ILE A 11 -1.25 -0.71 8.93
CA ILE A 11 -2.64 -0.24 8.84
C ILE A 11 -3.41 -0.89 9.99
N SER A 12 -4.12 -0.08 10.75
CA SER A 12 -5.00 -0.52 11.83
C SER A 12 -6.37 0.13 11.66
N GLU A 13 -7.42 -0.69 11.71
CA GLU A 13 -8.78 -0.19 11.83
C GLU A 13 -9.08 -0.08 13.32
N ARG A 14 -9.26 1.15 13.81
CA ARG A 14 -9.88 1.34 15.13
C ARG A 14 -11.39 1.16 14.97
N GLY A 15 -12.05 0.68 16.03
CA GLY A 15 -13.51 0.64 16.09
C GLY A 15 -14.12 1.98 15.65
N GLU A 16 -15.32 1.91 15.05
CA GLU A 16 -16.01 3.03 14.36
C GLU A 16 -15.49 3.38 12.95
N GLY A 17 -14.81 2.45 12.26
CA GLY A 17 -14.42 2.63 10.85
C GLY A 17 -13.30 3.66 10.64
N ARG A 18 -12.57 4.03 11.70
CA ARG A 18 -11.43 4.95 11.60
C ARG A 18 -10.17 4.19 11.22
N ILE A 19 -9.73 4.42 9.99
CA ILE A 19 -8.48 3.89 9.46
C ILE A 19 -7.30 4.71 10.00
N THR A 20 -6.38 4.04 10.69
CA THR A 20 -5.14 4.62 11.21
C THR A 20 -3.95 3.94 10.57
N VAL A 21 -3.02 4.72 10.02
CA VAL A 21 -1.74 4.20 9.50
C VAL A 21 -0.62 4.64 10.43
N THR A 22 -0.02 3.68 11.12
CA THR A 22 1.04 3.89 12.10
C THR A 22 2.39 3.63 11.44
N HIS A 23 3.40 4.45 11.73
CA HIS A 23 4.76 4.16 11.33
C HIS A 23 5.71 4.13 12.53
N GLU A 24 6.71 3.27 12.47
CA GLU A 24 7.79 3.20 13.45
C GLU A 24 8.97 4.07 12.97
N GLY A 25 9.37 5.02 13.80
CA GLY A 25 10.51 5.90 13.55
C GLY A 25 11.46 5.91 14.74
N TYR A 26 12.76 5.81 14.48
CA TYR A 26 13.79 6.10 15.48
C TYR A 26 14.18 7.57 15.38
N LEU A 27 14.37 8.24 16.51
CA LEU A 27 14.69 9.68 16.56
C LEU A 27 15.98 10.06 15.82
N TRP A 28 16.90 9.10 15.64
CA TRP A 28 18.21 9.29 15.02
C TRP A 28 18.30 8.82 13.56
N SER A 29 17.20 8.38 12.94
CA SER A 29 17.25 7.83 11.57
C SER A 29 16.48 8.68 10.55
N ASN A 30 17.18 9.08 9.47
CA ASN A 30 16.56 9.74 8.31
C ASN A 30 15.48 8.87 7.62
N SER A 31 15.45 7.57 7.89
CA SER A 31 14.40 6.65 7.44
C SER A 31 13.03 6.96 8.05
N SER A 32 12.97 7.61 9.21
CA SER A 32 11.72 7.99 9.88
C SER A 32 10.85 8.93 9.02
N GLN A 33 11.46 9.94 8.37
CA GLN A 33 10.74 10.84 7.46
C GLN A 33 10.18 10.12 6.22
N ASN A 34 10.93 9.18 5.64
CA ASN A 34 10.48 8.42 4.48
C ASN A 34 9.30 7.50 4.84
N ARG A 35 9.34 6.87 6.02
CA ARG A 35 8.23 6.06 6.55
C ARG A 35 6.99 6.90 6.83
N PHE A 36 7.16 8.10 7.41
CA PHE A 36 6.04 9.04 7.60
C PHE A 36 5.39 9.44 6.27
N LYS A 37 6.19 9.86 5.28
CA LYS A 37 5.69 10.21 3.93
C LYS A 37 4.92 9.05 3.28
N ARG A 38 5.42 7.82 3.45
CA ARG A 38 4.75 6.60 2.98
C ARG A 38 3.43 6.37 3.71
N ALA A 39 3.42 6.42 5.04
CA ALA A 39 2.22 6.25 5.86
C ALA A 39 1.12 7.26 5.49
N VAL A 40 1.48 8.54 5.33
CA VAL A 40 0.56 9.59 4.87
C VAL A 40 0.00 9.27 3.48
N THR A 41 0.83 8.78 2.56
CA THR A 41 0.37 8.45 1.20
C THR A 41 -0.58 7.26 1.20
N ILE A 42 -0.29 6.22 1.98
CA ILE A 42 -1.17 5.06 2.15
C ILE A 42 -2.50 5.51 2.78
N LEU A 43 -2.47 6.31 3.84
CA LEU A 43 -3.67 6.85 4.49
C LEU A 43 -4.55 7.63 3.50
N ARG A 44 -3.96 8.53 2.70
CA ARG A 44 -4.69 9.28 1.66
C ARG A 44 -5.32 8.36 0.62
N ARG A 45 -4.65 7.27 0.24
CA ARG A 45 -5.19 6.30 -0.73
C ARG A 45 -6.32 5.47 -0.13
N LEU A 46 -6.20 5.06 1.14
CA LEU A 46 -7.25 4.37 1.88
C LEU A 46 -8.50 5.25 2.01
N GLN A 47 -8.33 6.53 2.39
CA GLN A 47 -9.44 7.51 2.44
C GLN A 47 -10.15 7.66 1.09
N ARG A 48 -9.42 7.57 -0.02
CA ARG A 48 -9.99 7.64 -1.38
C ARG A 48 -10.49 6.29 -1.90
N ASN A 49 -10.42 5.22 -1.11
CA ASN A 49 -10.68 3.84 -1.54
C ASN A 49 -9.88 3.41 -2.79
N THR A 50 -8.66 3.94 -2.94
CA THR A 50 -7.74 3.69 -4.08
C THR A 50 -6.54 2.84 -3.69
N TRP A 51 -6.48 2.33 -2.46
CA TRP A 51 -5.45 1.42 -1.98
C TRP A 51 -5.75 -0.04 -2.38
N ARG A 52 -6.11 -0.24 -3.65
CA ARG A 52 -6.57 -1.51 -4.20
C ARG A 52 -5.80 -1.84 -5.47
N CYS A 53 -5.76 -3.11 -5.83
CA CYS A 53 -5.14 -3.58 -7.06
C CYS A 53 -6.00 -3.25 -8.27
N ASP A 54 -5.42 -2.63 -9.30
CA ASP A 54 -6.12 -2.28 -10.55
C ASP A 54 -6.56 -3.50 -11.40
N TRP A 55 -6.16 -4.72 -11.03
CA TRP A 55 -6.48 -5.96 -11.77
C TRP A 55 -7.47 -6.86 -11.02
N CYS A 56 -7.16 -7.21 -9.77
CA CYS A 56 -7.98 -8.12 -8.97
C CYS A 56 -8.85 -7.42 -7.94
N PHE A 57 -8.76 -6.09 -7.80
CA PHE A 57 -9.52 -5.28 -6.86
C PHE A 57 -9.32 -5.61 -5.37
N GLU A 58 -8.40 -6.51 -5.03
CA GLU A 58 -7.99 -6.77 -3.65
C GLU A 58 -7.18 -5.60 -3.09
N ASP A 59 -7.20 -5.44 -1.77
CA ASP A 59 -6.40 -4.44 -1.07
C ASP A 59 -4.89 -4.67 -1.28
N LEU A 60 -4.15 -3.57 -1.37
CA LEU A 60 -2.70 -3.63 -1.47
C LEU A 60 -2.09 -3.94 -0.10
N GLN A 61 -1.12 -4.85 -0.08
CA GLN A 61 -0.37 -5.19 1.14
C GLN A 61 0.48 -4.01 1.61
N THR A 62 0.65 -3.85 2.92
CA THR A 62 1.35 -2.72 3.53
C THR A 62 2.80 -2.60 3.09
N TRP A 63 3.49 -3.73 2.87
CA TRP A 63 4.86 -3.79 2.35
C TRP A 63 5.00 -3.32 0.89
N ARG A 64 3.90 -3.06 0.18
CA ARG A 64 3.97 -2.47 -1.17
C ARG A 64 4.36 -1.00 -1.10
N ARG A 65 5.01 -0.54 -2.16
CA ARG A 65 5.28 0.89 -2.35
C ARG A 65 3.96 1.68 -2.32
N ALA A 66 4.01 2.89 -1.78
CA ALA A 66 2.83 3.76 -1.66
C ALA A 66 2.19 4.14 -3.02
N ASP A 67 2.93 4.04 -4.11
CA ASP A 67 2.47 4.28 -5.49
C ASP A 67 2.15 2.99 -6.25
N ALA A 68 2.20 1.82 -5.58
CA ALA A 68 1.89 0.55 -6.22
C ALA A 68 0.45 0.53 -6.74
N ARG A 69 0.30 0.02 -7.97
CA ARG A 69 -1.02 -0.19 -8.62
C ARG A 69 -1.47 -1.65 -8.60
N TYR A 70 -0.56 -2.57 -8.30
CA TYR A 70 -0.82 -4.01 -8.41
C TYR A 70 -0.33 -4.77 -7.17
N CYS A 71 -1.17 -5.69 -6.67
CA CYS A 71 -0.86 -6.50 -5.49
C CYS A 71 0.34 -7.44 -5.73
N CYS A 72 0.52 -7.96 -6.94
CA CYS A 72 1.64 -8.84 -7.32
C CYS A 72 2.08 -8.63 -8.77
N GLU A 73 3.24 -9.21 -9.12
CA GLU A 73 3.78 -9.18 -10.48
C GLU A 73 2.87 -9.90 -11.49
N GLY A 74 2.18 -10.94 -11.06
CA GLY A 74 1.19 -11.65 -11.88
C GLY A 74 0.04 -10.73 -12.31
N CYS A 75 -0.53 -9.97 -11.39
CA CYS A 75 -1.59 -9.00 -11.69
C CYS A 75 -1.11 -7.90 -12.65
N ARG A 76 0.12 -7.39 -12.46
CA ARG A 76 0.73 -6.42 -13.39
C ARG A 76 0.82 -6.97 -14.81
N LYS A 77 1.29 -8.21 -14.96
CA LYS A 77 1.43 -8.88 -16.28
C LYS A 77 0.09 -9.15 -16.93
N ARG A 78 -0.92 -9.60 -16.19
CA ARG A 78 -2.28 -9.82 -16.73
C ARG A 78 -2.91 -8.51 -17.21
N ALA A 79 -2.83 -7.44 -16.43
CA ALA A 79 -3.28 -6.10 -16.85
C ALA A 79 -2.53 -5.61 -18.10
N ALA A 80 -1.23 -5.88 -18.22
CA ALA A 80 -0.48 -5.55 -19.43
C ALA A 80 -0.93 -6.36 -20.65
N ARG A 81 -1.21 -7.66 -20.50
CA ARG A 81 -1.73 -8.51 -21.59
C ARG A 81 -3.11 -8.05 -22.03
N GLN A 82 -4.02 -7.77 -21.09
CA GLN A 82 -5.36 -7.29 -21.42
C GLN A 82 -5.30 -5.97 -22.19
N ARG A 83 -4.47 -5.01 -21.75
CA ARG A 83 -4.29 -3.73 -22.48
C ARG A 83 -3.71 -3.89 -23.89
N ARG A 84 -2.98 -4.97 -24.16
CA ARG A 84 -2.49 -5.29 -25.52
C ARG A 84 -3.59 -5.92 -26.36
N PHE A 85 -4.40 -6.81 -25.77
CA PHE A 85 -5.54 -7.43 -26.45
C PHE A 85 -6.55 -6.40 -26.95
N TRP A 86 -6.89 -5.39 -26.14
CA TRP A 86 -7.81 -4.33 -26.56
C TRP A 86 -7.23 -3.30 -27.55
N ARG A 87 -5.92 -3.35 -27.84
CA ARG A 87 -5.26 -2.44 -28.80
C ARG A 87 -4.96 -3.09 -30.15
N GLY A 88 -5.11 -4.41 -30.26
CA GLY A 88 -4.95 -5.16 -31.51
C GLY A 88 -6.32 -5.48 -32.08
#